data_AF-A0AAW2NM70-F1
#
_entry.id   AF-A0AAW2NM70-F1
#
_cell.length_a   1.000
_cell.length_b   1.000
_cell.length_c   1.000
_cell.angle_alpha   90.00
_cell.angle_beta   90.00
_cell.angle_gamma   90.00
#
_symmetry.space_group_name_H-M   'P 1'
#
loop_
_entity.id
_entity.type
_entity.pdbx_description
1 polymer ?
#
loop_
_entity_poly.entity_id
_entity_poly.type
_entity_poly.pdbx_seq_one_letter_code
_entity_poly.pdbx_strand_id
1 'polypeptide(L)' 'MATHARLATYRVCWKSGCLGSDILAAMERAILDGVDVLSMSLGGGSAPYFRDTIAIGAFAAMRKVF' A
#
# COMPACT_ATOMS: atom_id res chain seq x y z
N MET A 1 -14.36 -9.92 -7.18
CA MET A 1 -13.75 -11.26 -7.34
C MET A 1 -13.25 -11.41 -8.76
N ALA A 2 -12.01 -11.86 -8.97
CA ALA A 2 -11.39 -12.03 -10.28
C ALA A 2 -10.47 -13.28 -10.28
N THR A 3 -10.93 -14.40 -10.82
CA THR A 3 -10.25 -15.72 -10.72
C THR A 3 -9.01 -15.86 -11.63
N HIS A 4 -8.86 -14.98 -12.62
CA HIS A 4 -7.71 -14.96 -13.53
C HIS A 4 -6.71 -13.84 -13.22
N ALA A 5 -6.91 -13.08 -12.13
CA ALA A 5 -6.00 -12.02 -11.73
C ALA A 5 -4.65 -12.61 -11.27
N ARG A 6 -3.55 -11.90 -11.60
CA ARG A 6 -2.22 -12.22 -11.05
C ARG A 6 -2.11 -11.58 -9.66
N LEU A 7 -1.48 -12.30 -8.73
CA LEU A 7 -1.28 -11.85 -7.36
C LEU A 7 0.20 -11.53 -7.13
N ALA A 8 0.47 -10.32 -6.64
CA ALA A 8 1.73 -9.93 -6.05
C ALA A 8 1.50 -9.64 -4.57
N THR A 9 2.29 -10.26 -3.69
CA THR A 9 2.10 -10.16 -2.24
C THR A 9 3.21 -9.38 -1.58
N TYR A 10 2.85 -8.36 -0.80
CA TYR A 10 3.80 -7.51 -0.08
C TYR A 10 3.52 -7.63 1.42
N ARG A 11 4.45 -8.22 2.17
CA ARG A 11 4.31 -8.41 3.61
C ARG A 11 4.75 -7.17 4.37
N VAL A 12 3.81 -6.51 5.04
CA VAL A 12 4.05 -5.27 5.81
C VAL A 12 3.70 -5.39 7.29
N CYS A 13 3.07 -6.49 7.68
CA CYS A 13 2.65 -6.75 9.05
C CYS A 13 3.41 -7.94 9.62
N TRP A 14 3.79 -7.79 10.88
CA TRP A 14 4.51 -8.77 11.67
C TRP A 14 3.77 -9.01 12.99
N LYS A 15 4.29 -9.90 13.84
CA LYS A 15 3.73 -10.14 15.18
C LYS A 15 3.71 -8.87 16.04
N SER A 16 4.61 -7.92 15.79
CA SER A 16 4.71 -6.62 16.46
C SER A 16 3.79 -5.54 15.88
N GLY A 17 3.02 -5.84 14.83
CA GLY A 17 2.18 -4.87 14.12
C GLY A 17 2.68 -4.54 12.72
N CYS A 18 2.11 -3.48 12.13
CA CYS A 18 2.42 -3.00 10.79
C CYS A 18 3.05 -1.62 10.91
N LEU A 19 4.34 -1.51 10.59
CA LEU A 19 5.04 -0.22 10.66
C LEU A 19 4.71 0.60 9.42
N GLY A 20 4.50 1.91 9.60
CA GLY A 20 4.25 2.82 8.48
C GLY A 20 5.38 2.84 7.45
N SER A 21 6.62 2.57 7.87
CA SER A 21 7.78 2.39 6.99
C SER A 21 7.63 1.19 6.06
N ASP A 22 7.20 0.04 6.59
CA ASP A 22 7.03 -1.18 5.81
C ASP A 22 5.88 -1.02 4.81
N ILE A 23 4.81 -0.33 5.24
CA ILE A 23 3.67 0.01 4.38
C ILE A 23 4.13 0.90 3.21
N LEU A 24 4.84 2.00 3.48
CA LEU A 24 5.33 2.89 2.43
C LEU A 24 6.30 2.18 1.47
N ALA A 25 7.24 1.40 1.98
CA ALA A 25 8.19 0.66 1.16
C ALA A 25 7.49 -0.36 0.25
N ALA A 26 6.48 -1.08 0.77
CA ALA A 26 5.68 -2.00 -0.03
C ALA A 26 4.84 -1.29 -1.09
N MET A 27 4.24 -0.14 -0.76
CA MET A 27 3.49 0.66 -1.74
C MET A 27 4.39 1.17 -2.85
N GLU A 28 5.56 1.70 -2.52
CA GLU A 28 6.55 2.11 -3.52
C GLU A 28 6.97 0.94 -4.42
N ARG A 29 7.24 -0.22 -3.83
CA ARG A 29 7.60 -1.42 -4.59
C ARG A 29 6.47 -1.87 -5.52
N ALA A 30 5.23 -1.90 -5.03
CA ALA A 30 4.08 -2.29 -5.81
C ALA A 30 3.83 -1.35 -7.00
N ILE A 31 4.06 -0.06 -6.80
CA ILE A 31 4.03 0.95 -7.87
C ILE A 31 5.11 0.66 -8.93
N LEU A 32 6.34 0.32 -8.51
CA LEU A 32 7.43 -0.02 -9.43
C LEU A 32 7.19 -1.34 -10.17
N ASP A 33 6.55 -2.30 -9.52
CA ASP A 33 6.17 -3.59 -10.11
C ASP A 33 4.95 -3.46 -11.04
N GLY A 34 4.33 -2.27 -11.12
CA GLY A 34 3.25 -1.98 -12.07
C GLY A 34 1.94 -2.69 -11.73
N VAL A 35 1.61 -2.86 -10.45
CA VAL A 35 0.34 -3.50 -10.07
C VAL A 35 -0.86 -2.63 -10.48
N ASP A 36 -1.89 -3.26 -11.02
CA ASP A 36 -3.09 -2.54 -11.48
C ASP A 36 -4.00 -2.08 -10.33
N VAL A 37 -4.07 -2.89 -9.27
CA VAL A 37 -4.94 -2.65 -8.10
C VAL A 37 -4.20 -3.02 -6.83
N LEU A 38 -4.20 -2.10 -5.87
CA LEU A 38 -3.72 -2.34 -4.51
C LEU A 38 -4.89 -2.73 -3.60
N SER A 39 -4.79 -3.91 -2.97
CA SER A 39 -5.71 -4.33 -1.91
C SER A 39 -4.95 -4.40 -0.60
N MET A 40 -5.36 -3.62 0.39
CA MET A 40 -4.75 -3.59 1.72
C MET A 40 -5.83 -3.47 2.79
N SER A 41 -5.93 -4.48 3.64
CA SER A 41 -6.81 -4.48 4.80
C SER A 41 -6.04 -3.97 6.02
N LEU A 42 -5.58 -2.72 5.93
CA LEU A 42 -4.76 -2.04 6.94
C LEU A 42 -5.43 -0.73 7.34
N GLY A 43 -5.15 -0.29 8.56
CA GLY A 43 -5.64 0.98 9.08
C GLY A 43 -4.96 1.31 10.41
N GLY A 44 -4.90 2.60 10.73
CA GLY A 44 -4.35 3.10 11.98
C GLY A 44 -5.32 4.08 12.65
N GLY A 45 -4.80 4.86 13.60
CA GLY A 45 -5.54 6.00 14.14
C GLY A 45 -5.73 7.09 13.09
N SER A 46 -6.76 7.92 13.27
CA SER A 46 -6.99 9.08 12.40
C SER A 46 -5.86 10.10 12.53
N ALA A 47 -5.29 10.51 11.40
CA ALA A 47 -4.27 11.54 11.31
C ALA A 47 -4.56 12.45 10.10
N PRO A 48 -4.07 13.70 10.11
CA PRO A 48 -4.08 14.53 8.90
C PRO A 48 -3.36 13.81 7.74
N TYR A 49 -3.87 13.94 6.51
CA TYR A 49 -3.38 13.16 5.36
C TYR A 49 -1.86 13.23 5.13
N PHE A 50 -1.22 14.36 5.42
CA PHE A 50 0.22 14.55 5.28
C PHE A 50 1.05 13.84 6.37
N ARG A 51 0.41 13.21 7.36
CA ARG A 51 1.03 12.36 8.39
C ARG A 51 0.52 10.92 8.34
N ASP A 52 -0.44 10.62 7.49
CA ASP A 52 -0.97 9.27 7.29
C ASP A 52 -0.16 8.59 6.17
N THR A 53 0.56 7.53 6.54
CA THR A 53 1.44 6.80 5.59
C THR A 53 0.65 6.11 4.49
N ILE A 54 -0.57 5.65 4.77
CA ILE A 54 -1.46 5.03 3.77
C ILE A 54 -1.92 6.12 2.79
N ALA A 55 -2.33 7.29 3.28
CA ALA A 55 -2.77 8.40 2.43
C ALA A 55 -1.64 8.91 1.53
N ILE A 56 -0.42 9.08 2.07
CA ILE A 56 0.76 9.49 1.30
C ILE A 56 1.07 8.48 0.20
N GLY A 57 1.16 7.19 0.55
CA GLY A 57 1.45 6.13 -0.42
C GLY A 57 0.36 5.99 -1.47
N ALA A 58 -0.91 6.10 -1.08
CA ALA A 58 -2.04 5.96 -2.01
C ALA A 58 -2.08 7.12 -2.99
N PHE A 59 -1.82 8.35 -2.53
CA PHE A 59 -1.71 9.50 -3.40
C PHE A 59 -0.54 9.37 -4.39
N ALA A 60 0.60 8.83 -3.95
CA ALA A 60 1.73 8.54 -4.84
C ALA A 60 1.39 7.49 -5.90
N ALA A 61 0.66 6.43 -5.53
CA ALA A 61 0.18 5.40 -6.46
C ALA A 61 -0.78 5.99 -7.50
N MET A 62 -1.76 6.79 -7.05
CA MET A 62 -2.73 7.46 -7.93
C MET A 62 -2.05 8.42 -8.93
N ARG A 63 -1.04 9.16 -8.49
CA ARG A 63 -0.30 10.09 -9.38
C ARG A 63 0.53 9.39 -10.45
N LYS A 64 0.84 8.10 -10.28
CA LYS A 64 1.63 7.32 -11.23
C LYS A 64 0.76 6.50 -12.20
N VAL A 65 -0.56 6.67 -12.17
CA VAL A 65 -1.46 6.10 -13.17
C VAL A 65 -1.18 6.80 -14.50
N PHE A 66 -0.54 6.07 -15.41
CA PHE A 66 -0.49 6.38 -16.84
C PHE A 66 -1.81 5.98 -17.51
#